data_AF-A0A957VPH4-F1
#
_entry.id   AF-A0A957VPH4-F1
#
_cell.length_a   1.000
_cell.length_b   1.000
_cell.length_c   1.000
_cell.angle_alpha   90.00
_cell.angle_beta   90.00
_cell.angle_gamma   90.00
#
_symmetry.space_group_name_H-M   'P 1'
#
loop_
_entity.id
_entity.type
_entity.pdbx_description
1 polymer ?
#
loop_
_entity_poly.entity_id
_entity_poly.type
_entity_poly.pdbx_seq_one_letter_code
_entity_poly.pdbx_strand_id
1 'polypeptide(L)'
;YVWAQGTAVVIFLASLQDVPRSLYDAALVDGANAWNRFWNVTVPLCTPVILFNFIMGIIAAFQDFTLPFVLTGGGPMKSTEFYVVNLYRNAFVQFSIGKASAMAWILFLIILLFSVILFRTSARWVYYGGEK
;
A
#
# COMPACT_ATOMS: atom_id res chain seq x y z
N TYR A 1 -3.67 -2.71 -11.74
CA TYR A 1 -3.92 -2.44 -10.30
C TYR A 1 -4.80 -1.24 -9.99
N VAL A 2 -4.76 -0.13 -10.73
CA VAL A 2 -5.49 1.11 -10.35
C VAL A 2 -7.02 0.91 -10.27
N TRP A 3 -7.59 0.08 -11.14
CA TRP A 3 -9.03 -0.20 -11.16
C TRP A 3 -9.55 -1.02 -9.95
N ALA A 4 -8.67 -1.74 -9.25
CA ALA A 4 -9.04 -2.61 -8.12
C ALA A 4 -8.90 -1.92 -6.74
N GLN A 5 -8.79 -0.59 -6.71
CA GLN A 5 -8.55 0.18 -5.49
C GLN A 5 -9.82 0.59 -4.73
N GLY A 6 -10.98 -0.02 -5.04
CA GLY A 6 -12.26 0.35 -4.44
C GLY A 6 -12.26 0.31 -2.91
N THR A 7 -11.67 -0.73 -2.31
CA THR A 7 -11.55 -0.85 -0.85
C THR A 7 -10.71 0.27 -0.24
N ALA A 8 -9.58 0.62 -0.87
CA ALA A 8 -8.72 1.71 -0.40
C ALA A 8 -9.47 3.06 -0.43
N VAL A 9 -10.26 3.31 -1.48
CA VAL A 9 -11.10 4.53 -1.59
C VAL A 9 -12.13 4.61 -0.46
N VAL A 10 -12.78 3.50 -0.11
CA VAL A 10 -13.75 3.45 0.99
C VAL A 10 -13.08 3.75 2.34
N ILE A 11 -11.91 3.15 2.60
CA ILE A 11 -11.14 3.40 3.83
C ILE A 11 -10.68 4.86 3.89
N PHE A 12 -10.23 5.43 2.78
CA PHE A 12 -9.88 6.84 2.69
C PHE A 12 -11.08 7.75 2.97
N LEU A 13 -12.23 7.45 2.40
CA LEU A 13 -13.45 8.22 2.60
C LEU A 13 -13.90 8.19 4.07
N ALA A 14 -13.79 7.04 4.75
CA ALA A 14 -14.06 6.94 6.18
C ALA A 14 -13.10 7.86 6.97
N SER A 15 -11.80 7.81 6.69
CA SER A 15 -10.81 8.68 7.33
C SER A 15 -11.08 10.17 7.12
N LEU A 16 -11.52 10.56 5.92
CA LEU A 16 -11.87 11.95 5.61
C LEU A 16 -13.09 12.43 6.40
N GLN A 17 -14.06 11.55 6.65
CA GLN A 17 -15.25 11.86 7.46
C GLN A 17 -14.92 12.00 8.95
N ASP A 18 -13.89 11.31 9.44
CA ASP A 18 -13.43 11.40 10.83
C ASP A 18 -12.70 12.72 11.13
N VAL A 19 -12.30 13.49 10.11
CA VAL A 19 -11.63 14.78 10.32
C VAL A 19 -12.60 15.81 10.93
N PRO A 20 -12.35 16.34 12.14
CA PRO A 20 -13.25 17.28 12.80
C PRO A 20 -13.46 18.56 11.98
N ARG A 21 -14.73 18.96 11.79
CA ARG A 21 -15.08 20.19 11.06
C ARG A 21 -14.50 21.45 11.72
N SER A 22 -14.37 21.46 13.04
CA SER A 22 -13.78 22.57 13.80
C SER A 22 -12.38 22.97 13.34
N LEU A 23 -11.56 22.01 12.87
CA LEU A 23 -10.23 22.29 12.35
C LEU A 23 -10.27 22.99 10.98
N TYR A 24 -11.26 22.67 10.14
CA TYR A 24 -11.48 23.38 8.88
C TYR A 24 -12.01 24.80 9.10
N ASP A 25 -12.89 24.98 10.08
CA ASP A 25 -13.44 26.30 10.43
C ASP A 25 -12.37 27.20 11.04
N ALA A 26 -11.53 26.66 11.95
CA ALA A 26 -10.39 27.38 12.49
C ALA A 26 -9.41 27.83 11.38
N ALA A 27 -9.05 26.92 10.47
CA ALA A 27 -8.18 27.25 9.34
C ALA A 27 -8.79 28.32 8.42
N LEU A 28 -10.12 28.35 8.25
CA LEU A 28 -10.80 29.41 7.49
C LEU A 28 -10.71 30.76 8.17
N VAL A 29 -10.87 30.82 9.50
CA VAL A 29 -10.70 32.04 10.29
C VAL A 29 -9.28 32.58 10.15
N ASP A 30 -8.28 31.69 10.09
CA ASP A 30 -6.86 32.03 9.85
C ASP A 30 -6.54 32.41 8.38
N GLY A 31 -7.55 32.47 7.50
CA GLY A 31 -7.38 32.87 6.10
C GLY A 31 -6.84 31.77 5.17
N ALA A 32 -6.88 30.50 5.60
CA ALA A 32 -6.39 29.40 4.77
C ALA A 32 -7.31 29.13 3.56
N ASN A 33 -6.73 29.17 2.36
CA ASN A 33 -7.41 28.74 1.14
C ASN A 33 -7.58 27.20 1.10
N ALA A 34 -8.26 26.68 0.06
CA ALA A 34 -8.54 25.25 -0.06
C ALA A 34 -7.28 24.37 -0.13
N TRP A 35 -6.22 24.83 -0.81
CA TRP A 35 -4.97 24.10 -0.93
C TRP A 35 -4.22 24.03 0.41
N ASN A 36 -4.20 25.14 1.15
CA ASN A 36 -3.63 25.21 2.49
C ASN A 36 -4.37 24.26 3.45
N ARG A 37 -5.71 24.22 3.40
CA ARG A 37 -6.49 23.29 4.24
C ARG A 37 -6.24 21.82 3.88
N PHE A 38 -6.14 21.50 2.60
CA PHE A 38 -5.84 20.13 2.16
C PHE A 38 -4.50 19.62 2.70
N TRP A 39 -3.41 20.38 2.50
CA TRP A 39 -2.08 19.94 2.90
C TRP A 39 -1.78 20.06 4.39
N ASN A 40 -2.41 21.01 5.09
CA ASN A 40 -2.10 21.26 6.50
C ASN A 40 -3.14 20.70 7.47
N VAL A 41 -4.35 20.35 7.01
CA VAL A 41 -5.41 19.77 7.86
C VAL A 41 -5.75 18.36 7.39
N THR A 42 -6.22 18.22 6.15
CA THR A 42 -6.74 16.93 5.64
C THR A 42 -5.65 15.87 5.55
N VAL A 43 -4.56 16.14 4.85
CA VAL A 43 -3.48 15.16 4.63
C VAL A 43 -2.86 14.69 5.95
N PRO A 44 -2.45 15.59 6.88
CA PRO A 44 -1.87 15.18 8.16
C PRO A 44 -2.78 14.27 8.98
N LEU A 45 -4.07 14.58 9.06
CA LEU A 45 -5.02 13.78 9.85
C LEU A 45 -5.36 12.43 9.20
N CYS A 46 -5.24 12.32 7.88
CA CYS A 46 -5.37 11.06 7.16
C CYS A 46 -4.07 10.23 7.10
N THR A 47 -2.94 10.74 7.61
CA THR A 47 -1.64 10.02 7.52
C THR A 47 -1.64 8.59 8.07
N PRO A 48 -2.37 8.22 9.15
CA PRO A 48 -2.42 6.83 9.59
C PRO A 48 -3.04 5.90 8.55
N VAL A 49 -4.10 6.37 7.88
CA VAL A 49 -4.78 5.62 6.82
C VAL A 49 -3.98 5.58 5.53
N ILE A 50 -3.27 6.68 5.19
CA ILE A 50 -2.31 6.70 4.10
C ILE A 50 -1.23 5.62 4.32
N LEU A 51 -0.64 5.57 5.52
CA LEU A 51 0.36 4.57 5.88
C LEU A 51 -0.19 3.15 5.70
N PHE A 52 -1.37 2.87 6.28
CA PHE A 52 -1.99 1.55 6.21
C PHE A 52 -2.21 1.10 4.77
N ASN A 53 -2.86 1.94 3.95
CA ASN A 53 -3.11 1.64 2.54
C ASN A 53 -1.80 1.49 1.75
N PHE A 54 -0.76 2.26 2.08
CA PHE A 54 0.52 2.16 1.40
C PHE A 54 1.25 0.85 1.72
N ILE A 55 1.26 0.42 2.98
CA ILE A 55 1.83 -0.87 3.40
C ILE A 55 1.07 -2.02 2.72
N MET A 56 -0.26 -2.01 2.80
CA MET A 56 -1.09 -3.05 2.18
C MET A 56 -0.91 -3.07 0.65
N GLY A 57 -0.79 -1.89 0.02
CA GLY A 57 -0.54 -1.77 -1.41
C GLY A 57 0.80 -2.37 -1.85
N ILE A 58 1.87 -2.13 -1.09
CA ILE A 58 3.19 -2.72 -1.37
C ILE A 58 3.16 -4.23 -1.24
N ILE A 59 2.56 -4.76 -0.16
CA ILE A 59 2.42 -6.21 0.05
C ILE A 59 1.65 -6.81 -1.13
N ALA A 60 0.49 -6.24 -1.48
CA ALA A 60 -0.33 -6.72 -2.58
C ALA A 60 0.39 -6.66 -3.94
N ALA A 61 1.16 -5.60 -4.21
CA ALA A 61 1.91 -5.46 -5.46
C ALA A 61 3.00 -6.52 -5.62
N PHE A 62 3.75 -6.83 -4.54
CA PHE A 62 4.74 -7.90 -4.55
C PHE A 62 4.10 -9.30 -4.62
N GLN A 63 2.86 -9.43 -4.17
CA GLN A 63 2.12 -10.70 -4.14
C GLN A 63 1.16 -10.89 -5.32
N ASP A 64 1.17 -10.03 -6.35
CA ASP A 64 0.28 -10.20 -7.49
C ASP A 64 0.59 -11.47 -8.28
N PHE A 65 -0.37 -12.36 -8.28
CA PHE A 65 -0.32 -13.59 -9.05
C PHE A 65 -1.36 -13.59 -10.16
N THR A 66 -2.61 -13.30 -9.80
CA THR A 66 -3.77 -13.54 -10.63
C THR A 66 -3.70 -12.79 -11.95
N LEU A 67 -3.41 -11.48 -11.91
CA LEU A 67 -3.48 -10.64 -13.10
C LEU A 67 -2.39 -11.00 -14.12
N PRO A 68 -1.08 -11.07 -13.77
CA PRO A 68 -0.04 -11.46 -14.72
C PRO A 68 -0.21 -12.91 -15.21
N PHE A 69 -0.66 -13.83 -14.34
CA PHE A 69 -0.87 -15.23 -14.72
C PHE A 69 -2.05 -15.40 -15.69
N VAL A 70 -3.20 -14.78 -15.40
CA VAL A 70 -4.42 -14.99 -16.18
C VAL A 70 -4.42 -14.19 -17.49
N LEU A 71 -3.98 -12.91 -17.47
CA LEU A 71 -4.04 -12.10 -18.69
C LEU A 71 -2.99 -12.50 -19.73
N THR A 72 -1.77 -12.82 -19.28
CA THR A 72 -0.62 -12.96 -20.18
C THR A 72 0.12 -14.28 -20.01
N GLY A 73 -0.12 -15.03 -18.93
CA GLY A 73 0.70 -16.16 -18.54
C GLY A 73 2.16 -15.81 -18.25
N GLY A 74 2.49 -14.52 -18.07
CA GLY A 74 3.86 -14.00 -17.99
C GLY A 74 4.50 -13.67 -19.35
N GLY A 75 3.77 -13.73 -20.47
CA GLY A 75 4.30 -13.43 -21.81
C GLY A 75 4.18 -11.96 -22.26
N PRO A 76 4.74 -11.63 -23.44
CA PRO A 76 5.62 -12.46 -24.28
C PRO A 76 7.04 -12.54 -23.71
N MET A 77 7.76 -13.65 -23.98
CA MET A 77 9.14 -13.88 -23.52
C MET A 77 9.40 -13.54 -22.04
N LYS A 78 8.49 -13.91 -21.14
CA LYS A 78 8.62 -13.64 -19.69
C LYS A 78 8.61 -12.15 -19.30
N SER A 79 8.29 -11.25 -20.22
CA SER A 79 8.33 -9.79 -19.98
C SER A 79 7.34 -9.30 -18.92
N THR A 80 6.29 -10.07 -18.67
CA THR A 80 5.27 -9.81 -17.64
C THR A 80 5.28 -10.89 -16.56
N GLU A 81 6.35 -11.70 -16.48
CA GLU A 81 6.46 -12.76 -15.49
C GLU A 81 6.85 -12.16 -14.13
N PHE A 82 5.84 -11.99 -13.27
CA PHE A 82 6.03 -11.53 -11.91
C PHE A 82 6.75 -12.61 -11.09
N TYR A 83 7.48 -12.18 -10.06
CA TYR A 83 8.24 -13.07 -9.19
C TYR A 83 7.38 -14.22 -8.62
N VAL A 84 6.16 -13.92 -8.20
CA VAL A 84 5.20 -14.89 -7.64
C VAL A 84 4.75 -15.90 -8.69
N VAL A 85 4.59 -15.48 -9.95
CA VAL A 85 4.28 -16.40 -11.06
C VAL A 85 5.44 -17.36 -11.29
N ASN A 86 6.67 -16.87 -11.24
CA ASN A 86 7.84 -17.74 -11.36
C ASN A 86 7.94 -18.73 -10.17
N LEU A 87 7.70 -18.25 -8.94
CA LEU A 87 7.64 -19.09 -7.75
C LEU A 87 6.62 -20.22 -7.91
N TYR A 88 5.39 -19.88 -8.32
CA TYR A 88 4.33 -20.85 -8.57
C TYR A 88 4.75 -21.91 -9.59
N ARG A 89 5.37 -21.51 -10.71
CA ARG A 89 5.86 -22.44 -11.73
C ARG A 89 6.93 -23.38 -11.18
N ASN A 90 7.86 -22.89 -10.36
CA ASN A 90 8.88 -23.75 -9.74
C ASN A 90 8.23 -24.74 -8.74
N ALA A 91 7.24 -24.30 -7.97
CA ALA A 91 6.57 -25.13 -6.96
C ALA A 91 5.67 -26.21 -7.58
N PHE A 92 4.77 -25.83 -8.48
CA PHE A 92 3.63 -26.65 -8.90
C PHE A 92 3.69 -27.16 -10.33
N VAL A 93 4.62 -26.65 -11.16
CA VAL A 93 4.81 -27.12 -12.55
C VAL A 93 6.10 -27.91 -12.67
N GLN A 94 7.21 -27.37 -12.15
CA GLN A 94 8.53 -28.00 -12.20
C GLN A 94 8.82 -28.89 -11.00
N PHE A 95 7.90 -28.94 -10.02
CA PHE A 95 8.02 -29.70 -8.77
C PHE A 95 9.35 -29.50 -8.02
N SER A 96 9.99 -28.34 -8.23
CA SER A 96 11.25 -27.94 -7.62
C SER A 96 10.97 -27.22 -6.30
N ILE A 97 10.37 -27.94 -5.36
CA ILE A 97 9.83 -27.39 -4.10
C ILE A 97 10.94 -26.70 -3.28
N GLY A 98 12.14 -27.28 -3.20
CA GLY A 98 13.27 -26.66 -2.48
C GLY A 98 13.63 -25.27 -3.01
N LYS A 99 13.67 -25.11 -4.34
CA LYS A 99 13.92 -23.82 -4.99
C LYS A 99 12.76 -22.85 -4.78
N ALA A 100 11.51 -23.31 -4.91
CA ALA A 100 10.35 -22.46 -4.69
C ALA A 100 10.24 -21.98 -3.23
N SER A 101 10.59 -22.81 -2.26
CA SER A 101 10.65 -22.44 -0.85
C SER A 101 11.72 -21.37 -0.59
N ALA A 102 12.92 -21.51 -1.18
CA ALA A 102 13.94 -20.47 -1.10
C ALA A 102 13.46 -19.14 -1.72
N MET A 103 12.78 -19.21 -2.86
CA MET A 103 12.19 -18.04 -3.49
C MET A 103 11.11 -17.37 -2.60
N ALA A 104 10.28 -18.16 -1.92
CA ALA A 104 9.26 -17.66 -1.00
C ALA A 104 9.86 -16.91 0.19
N TRP A 105 10.94 -17.46 0.78
CA TRP A 105 11.67 -16.80 1.86
C TRP A 105 12.31 -15.48 1.43
N ILE A 106 12.89 -15.45 0.23
CA ILE A 106 13.45 -14.20 -0.33
C ILE A 106 12.35 -13.15 -0.49
N LEU A 107 11.20 -13.52 -1.05
CA LEU A 107 10.07 -12.61 -1.21
C LEU A 107 9.55 -12.09 0.14
N PHE A 108 9.44 -12.99 1.12
CA PHE A 108 9.05 -12.63 2.48
C PHE A 108 10.01 -11.60 3.09
N LEU A 109 11.33 -11.82 2.97
CA LEU A 109 12.34 -10.89 3.50
C LEU A 109 12.28 -9.53 2.80
N ILE A 110 12.04 -9.50 1.48
CA ILE A 110 11.86 -8.25 0.73
C ILE A 110 10.64 -7.49 1.26
N ILE A 111 9.48 -8.16 1.36
CA ILE A 111 8.26 -7.54 1.86
C ILE A 111 8.47 -7.04 3.30
N LEU A 112 9.04 -7.87 4.17
CA LEU A 112 9.34 -7.54 5.56
C LEU A 112 10.26 -6.31 5.65
N LEU A 113 11.31 -6.25 4.84
CA LEU A 113 12.23 -5.11 4.80
C LEU A 113 11.48 -3.82 4.47
N PHE A 114 10.67 -3.81 3.40
CA PHE A 114 9.88 -2.63 3.04
C PHE A 114 8.87 -2.26 4.12
N SER A 115 8.15 -3.24 4.69
CA SER A 115 7.20 -3.00 5.78
C SER A 115 7.89 -2.40 7.01
N VAL A 116 9.02 -2.95 7.44
CA VAL A 116 9.79 -2.44 8.58
C VAL A 116 10.32 -1.04 8.33
N ILE A 117 10.86 -0.75 7.14
CA ILE A 117 11.30 0.59 6.77
C ILE A 117 10.13 1.58 6.89
N LEU A 118 8.96 1.21 6.38
CA LEU A 118 7.79 2.08 6.43
C LEU A 118 7.30 2.32 7.84
N PHE A 119 7.13 1.28 8.65
CA PHE A 119 6.78 1.42 10.06
C PHE A 119 7.82 2.21 10.86
N ARG A 120 9.11 2.07 10.53
CA ARG A 120 10.16 2.84 11.21
C ARG A 120 10.13 4.32 10.84
N THR A 121 9.78 4.65 9.59
CA THR A 121 9.64 6.04 9.16
C THR A 121 8.33 6.67 9.61
N SER A 122 7.26 5.88 9.82
CA SER A 122 5.92 6.38 10.14
C SER A 122 5.89 7.25 11.39
N ALA A 123 6.71 6.94 12.40
CA ALA A 123 6.84 7.74 13.62
C ALA A 123 7.22 9.22 13.37
N ARG A 124 7.74 9.56 12.18
CA ARG A 124 8.15 10.93 11.83
C ARG A 124 7.07 11.74 11.11
N TRP A 125 6.08 11.09 10.50
CA TRP A 125 5.14 11.76 9.59
C TRP A 125 3.68 11.35 9.78
N VAL A 126 3.42 10.34 10.62
CA VAL A 126 2.06 9.90 10.95
C VAL A 126 1.59 10.57 12.23
N TYR A 127 0.45 11.25 12.12
CA TYR A 127 -0.21 11.94 13.21
C TYR A 127 -1.44 11.14 13.65
N TYR A 128 -1.43 10.65 14.87
CA TYR A 128 -2.59 10.06 15.51
C TYR A 128 -3.34 11.18 16.24
N GLY A 129 -4.57 11.47 15.83
CA GLY A 129 -5.39 12.61 16.30
C GLY A 129 -5.83 12.56 17.78
N GLY A 130 -5.06 11.90 18.65
CA GLY A 130 -5.37 11.74 20.08
C GLY A 130 -4.15 11.57 20.99
N GLU A 131 -2.92 11.69 20.50
CA GLU A 131 -1.71 11.63 21.35
C GLU A 131 -0.80 12.85 21.13
N LYS A 132 -1.10 13.91 21.88
CA LYS A 132 -0.18 14.67 22.75
C LYS A 132 -0.98 15.63 23.63
#